data_AF-A0A4Q3EIX2-F1
#
_entry.id   AF-A0A4Q3EIX2-F1
#
_cell.length_a   1.000
_cell.length_b   1.000
_cell.length_c   1.000
_cell.angle_alpha   90.00
_cell.angle_beta   90.00
_cell.angle_gamma   90.00
#
_symmetry.space_group_name_H-M   'P 1'
#
loop_
_entity.id
_entity.type
_entity.pdbx_description
1 polymer ?
#
loop_
_entity_poly.entity_id
_entity_poly.type
_entity_poly.pdbx_seq_one_letter_code
_entity_poly.pdbx_strand_id
1 'polypeptide(L)'
;MKKQFTFALALFFSVLATGKIYAQADEQRNKIQLLVNYGGKAIKTDLNSLSTSISRYTDEETIASKLTADTSKNKPKIAVGLNSTFYLTLDAKKIDTELMKVFAKRQTRFDGSITITDTYGKNPPTVIKFKQAALYSYSDTFSAASYGEAYGNAAISITCKELAINDILIEQ
;
A
#
# COMPACT_ATOMS: atom_id res chain seq x y z
N MET A 1 64.74 10.58 -0.32
CA MET A 1 63.75 11.34 0.49
C MET A 1 62.73 12.09 -0.36
N LYS A 2 63.10 12.96 -1.31
CA LYS A 2 62.13 13.72 -2.13
C LYS A 2 61.08 12.86 -2.85
N LYS A 3 61.48 11.75 -3.48
CA LYS A 3 60.56 10.84 -4.22
C LYS A 3 59.55 10.12 -3.32
N GLN A 4 59.93 9.80 -2.07
CA GLN A 4 59.03 9.16 -1.09
C GLN A 4 58.01 10.17 -0.55
N PHE A 5 58.43 11.42 -0.37
CA PHE A 5 57.54 12.51 0.03
C PHE A 5 56.51 12.84 -1.06
N THR A 6 56.93 12.89 -2.33
CA THR A 6 56.02 13.11 -3.47
C THR A 6 55.00 11.97 -3.60
N PHE A 7 55.41 10.73 -3.38
CA PHE A 7 54.51 9.58 -3.42
C PHE A 7 53.50 9.60 -2.27
N ALA A 8 53.95 9.91 -1.05
CA ALA A 8 53.06 10.04 0.11
C ALA A 8 52.04 11.17 -0.07
N LEU A 9 52.46 12.30 -0.66
CA LEU A 9 51.60 13.44 -0.94
C LEU A 9 50.56 13.12 -2.02
N ALA A 10 50.94 12.42 -3.10
CA ALA A 10 50.02 11.98 -4.13
C ALA A 10 48.96 11.00 -3.58
N LEU A 11 49.37 10.10 -2.66
CA LEU A 11 48.46 9.19 -1.98
C LEU A 11 47.48 9.94 -1.07
N PHE A 12 47.96 10.93 -0.32
CA PHE A 12 47.12 11.76 0.55
C PHE A 12 46.07 12.56 -0.24
N PHE A 13 46.45 13.14 -1.39
CA PHE A 13 45.50 13.82 -2.28
C PHE A 13 44.50 12.87 -2.95
N SER A 14 44.88 11.62 -3.24
CA SER A 14 43.97 10.62 -3.80
C SER A 14 42.85 10.21 -2.83
N VAL A 15 43.12 10.23 -1.51
CA VAL A 15 42.12 9.95 -0.47
C VAL A 15 41.18 11.13 -0.25
N LEU A 16 41.64 12.37 -0.48
CA LEU A 16 40.79 13.57 -0.40
C LEU A 16 39.89 13.75 -1.63
N ALA A 17 40.18 13.04 -2.73
CA ALA A 17 39.39 13.06 -3.96
C ALA A 17 38.24 12.05 -3.99
N THR A 18 38.06 11.24 -2.94
CA THR A 18 36.84 10.44 -2.75
C THR A 18 35.72 11.34 -2.25
N GLY A 19 35.25 12.21 -3.15
CA GLY A 19 33.98 12.91 -2.96
C GLY A 19 32.90 11.89 -2.58
N LYS A 20 32.01 12.28 -1.67
CA LYS A 20 30.94 11.43 -1.14
C LYS A 20 30.21 10.75 -2.30
N ILE A 21 30.48 9.46 -2.49
CA ILE A 21 29.73 8.64 -3.44
C ILE A 21 28.39 8.37 -2.77
N TYR A 22 27.38 9.18 -3.09
CA TYR A 22 25.99 8.84 -2.81
C TYR A 22 25.58 7.72 -3.78
N ALA A 23 26.02 6.48 -3.52
CA ALA A 23 25.71 5.30 -4.34
C ALA A 23 24.25 4.83 -4.19
N GLN A 24 23.45 5.53 -3.38
CA GLN A 24 22.03 5.26 -3.17
C GLN A 24 21.29 6.60 -3.14
N ALA A 25 21.26 7.31 -4.26
CA ALA A 25 20.06 8.10 -4.49
C ALA A 25 18.97 7.07 -4.75
N ASP A 26 18.03 6.91 -3.81
CA ASP A 26 16.84 6.07 -4.00
C ASP A 26 16.13 6.58 -5.27
N GLU A 27 16.43 5.95 -6.40
CA GLU A 27 15.84 6.32 -7.67
C GLU A 27 14.39 5.85 -7.65
N GLN A 28 13.49 6.77 -7.28
CA GLN A 28 12.06 6.45 -7.19
C GLN A 28 11.46 6.37 -8.60
N ARG A 29 11.73 5.23 -9.27
CA ARG A 29 11.33 4.95 -10.65
C ARG A 29 9.82 4.99 -10.85
N ASN A 30 9.05 4.63 -9.83
CA ASN A 30 7.60 4.63 -9.86
C ASN A 30 7.04 5.59 -8.81
N LYS A 31 6.12 6.46 -9.23
CA LYS A 31 5.25 7.21 -8.34
C LYS A 31 3.95 6.44 -8.14
N ILE A 32 3.62 6.16 -6.89
CA ILE A 32 2.36 5.50 -6.51
C ILE A 32 1.55 6.50 -5.70
N GLN A 33 0.32 6.80 -6.14
CA GLN A 33 -0.55 7.76 -5.47
C GLN A 33 -1.94 7.18 -5.25
N LEU A 34 -2.38 7.18 -3.99
CA LEU A 34 -3.75 6.93 -3.58
C LEU A 34 -4.57 8.22 -3.71
N LEU A 35 -5.78 8.07 -4.21
CA LEU A 35 -6.83 9.07 -4.18
C LEU A 35 -8.07 8.47 -3.52
N VAL A 36 -8.54 9.10 -2.46
CA VAL A 36 -9.78 8.75 -1.75
C VAL A 36 -10.81 9.86 -1.95
N ASN A 37 -12.00 9.49 -2.41
CA ASN A 37 -13.14 10.40 -2.51
C ASN A 37 -14.01 10.25 -1.27
N TYR A 38 -14.05 11.27 -0.42
CA TYR A 38 -14.87 11.27 0.79
C TYR A 38 -15.44 12.66 1.07
N GLY A 39 -16.75 12.73 1.34
CA GLY A 39 -17.42 14.00 1.65
C GLY A 39 -17.30 15.06 0.56
N GLY A 40 -17.27 14.65 -0.72
CA GLY A 40 -17.10 15.56 -1.86
C GLY A 40 -15.68 16.07 -2.08
N LYS A 41 -14.70 15.62 -1.26
CA LYS A 41 -13.29 15.97 -1.42
C LYS A 41 -12.49 14.80 -1.97
N ALA A 42 -11.51 15.10 -2.81
CA ALA A 42 -10.47 14.17 -3.24
C ALA A 42 -9.23 14.34 -2.35
N ILE A 43 -8.94 13.33 -1.55
CA ILE A 43 -7.79 13.26 -0.64
C ILE A 43 -6.69 12.47 -1.33
N LYS A 44 -5.49 13.04 -1.46
CA LYS A 44 -4.37 12.42 -2.18
C LYS A 44 -3.27 12.01 -1.20
N THR A 45 -2.75 10.81 -1.33
CA THR A 45 -1.70 10.28 -0.46
C THR A 45 -0.66 9.54 -1.28
N ASP A 46 0.61 9.91 -1.13
CA ASP A 46 1.70 9.22 -1.81
C ASP A 46 2.06 7.94 -1.05
N LEU A 47 2.24 6.85 -1.81
CA LEU A 47 2.56 5.53 -1.30
C LEU A 47 4.01 5.15 -1.63
N ASN A 48 4.65 4.42 -0.72
CA ASN A 48 5.91 3.71 -0.96
C ASN A 48 5.66 2.42 -1.75
N SER A 49 4.61 1.68 -1.38
CA SER A 49 4.26 0.42 -2.03
C SER A 49 2.76 0.11 -1.96
N LEU A 50 2.34 -0.82 -2.82
CA LEU A 50 1.00 -1.38 -2.89
C LEU A 50 1.11 -2.88 -3.13
N SER A 51 0.31 -3.66 -2.41
CA SER A 51 0.04 -5.06 -2.72
C SER A 51 -1.47 -5.27 -2.82
N THR A 52 -1.90 -6.04 -3.81
CA THR A 52 -3.30 -6.38 -4.05
C THR A 52 -3.46 -7.89 -4.00
N SER A 53 -4.37 -8.39 -3.18
CA SER A 53 -4.67 -9.82 -3.10
C SER A 53 -6.17 -10.08 -3.28
N ILE A 54 -6.45 -11.21 -3.93
CA ILE A 54 -7.80 -11.68 -4.21
C ILE A 54 -7.88 -13.12 -3.72
N SER A 55 -8.81 -13.38 -2.80
CA SER A 55 -9.13 -14.73 -2.36
C SER A 55 -10.48 -15.10 -2.96
N ARG A 56 -10.51 -16.11 -3.82
CA ARG A 56 -11.72 -16.69 -4.39
C ARG A 56 -11.99 -18.03 -3.73
N TYR A 57 -13.23 -18.26 -3.34
CA TYR A 57 -13.68 -19.56 -2.88
C TYR A 57 -14.40 -20.23 -4.05
N THR A 58 -13.95 -21.42 -4.41
CA THR A 58 -14.68 -22.28 -5.34
C THR A 58 -15.85 -22.94 -4.61
N ASP A 59 -16.98 -23.12 -5.30
CA ASP A 59 -18.24 -23.66 -4.72
C ASP A 59 -18.10 -25.01 -3.99
N GLU A 60 -16.97 -25.71 -4.16
CA GLU A 60 -16.69 -27.00 -3.51
C GLU A 60 -16.51 -26.94 -1.98
N GLU A 61 -16.34 -25.76 -1.36
CA GLU A 61 -16.26 -25.66 0.12
C GLU A 61 -17.61 -25.43 0.82
N THR A 62 -18.73 -25.48 0.08
CA THR A 62 -20.06 -25.62 0.71
C THR A 62 -20.45 -27.09 0.87
N ILE A 63 -19.60 -27.90 1.51
CA ILE A 63 -20.12 -29.02 2.29
C ILE A 63 -20.83 -28.39 3.48
N ALA A 64 -22.09 -28.03 3.24
CA ALA A 64 -23.06 -27.84 4.30
C ALA A 64 -22.91 -29.07 5.20
N SER A 65 -22.29 -28.87 6.36
CA SER A 65 -22.38 -29.81 7.46
C SER A 65 -23.87 -30.02 7.66
N LYS A 66 -24.40 -31.15 7.18
CA LYS A 66 -25.74 -31.65 7.50
C LYS A 66 -25.71 -31.98 8.99
N LEU A 67 -25.65 -30.95 9.82
CA LEU A 67 -25.95 -31.04 11.23
C LEU A 67 -27.41 -31.45 11.28
N THR A 68 -27.62 -32.68 11.71
CA THR A 68 -28.92 -33.24 12.11
C THR A 68 -29.68 -32.19 12.90
N ALA A 69 -30.91 -31.92 12.46
CA ALA A 69 -31.77 -30.87 13.01
C ALA A 69 -31.92 -31.01 14.53
N ASP A 70 -31.25 -30.14 15.28
CA ASP A 70 -31.62 -29.85 16.66
C ASP A 70 -32.87 -28.95 16.64
N THR A 71 -33.84 -29.26 17.48
CA THR A 71 -35.19 -28.66 17.49
C THR A 71 -35.26 -27.35 18.28
N SER A 72 -34.12 -26.79 18.68
CA SER A 72 -34.05 -25.45 19.25
C SER A 72 -34.27 -24.40 18.14
N LYS A 73 -35.26 -23.51 18.34
CA LYS A 73 -35.69 -22.45 17.38
C LYS A 73 -34.63 -21.37 17.07
N ASN A 74 -33.35 -21.63 17.27
CA ASN A 74 -32.29 -20.78 16.77
C ASN A 74 -31.82 -21.33 15.43
N LYS A 75 -32.33 -20.74 14.35
CA LYS A 75 -31.78 -20.94 13.01
C LYS A 75 -30.26 -20.76 13.11
N PRO A 76 -29.43 -21.79 12.83
CA PRO A 76 -28.02 -21.55 12.66
C PRO A 76 -27.92 -20.52 11.53
N LYS A 77 -27.29 -19.37 11.82
CA LYS A 77 -26.83 -18.46 10.77
C LYS A 77 -25.76 -19.22 9.99
N ILE A 78 -26.19 -20.03 9.04
CA ILE A 78 -25.32 -20.54 7.99
C ILE A 78 -24.74 -19.26 7.38
N ALA A 79 -23.42 -19.12 7.44
CA ALA A 79 -22.70 -18.09 6.70
C ALA A 79 -22.84 -18.43 5.21
N VAL A 80 -24.01 -18.10 4.65
CA VAL A 80 -24.28 -18.19 3.22
C VAL A 80 -23.50 -17.06 2.58
N GLY A 81 -22.48 -17.43 1.80
CA GLY A 81 -21.64 -16.53 1.03
C GLY A 81 -20.35 -16.17 1.78
N LEU A 82 -19.30 -16.95 1.54
CA LEU A 82 -17.94 -16.46 1.68
C LEU A 82 -17.78 -15.34 0.63
N ASN A 83 -18.18 -14.12 0.99
CA ASN A 83 -18.06 -12.97 0.12
C ASN A 83 -16.57 -12.81 -0.18
N SER A 84 -16.16 -13.10 -1.42
CA SER A 84 -14.81 -12.79 -1.87
C SER A 84 -14.56 -11.31 -1.53
N THR A 85 -13.46 -11.03 -0.87
CA THR A 85 -13.14 -9.68 -0.40
C THR A 85 -11.80 -9.33 -1.02
N PHE A 86 -11.75 -8.20 -1.70
CA PHE A 86 -10.49 -7.68 -2.22
C PHE A 86 -9.73 -7.01 -1.09
N TYR A 87 -8.47 -7.40 -0.90
CA TYR A 87 -7.58 -6.78 0.07
C TYR A 87 -6.53 -5.96 -0.66
N LEU A 88 -6.40 -4.70 -0.25
CA LEU A 88 -5.35 -3.81 -0.71
C LEU A 88 -4.51 -3.44 0.51
N THR A 89 -3.23 -3.79 0.48
CA THR A 89 -2.25 -3.42 1.50
C THR A 89 -1.39 -2.30 0.95
N LEU A 90 -1.41 -1.17 1.64
CA LEU A 90 -0.78 0.08 1.25
C LEU A 90 0.31 0.40 2.27
N ASP A 91 1.46 0.87 1.79
CA ASP A 91 2.47 1.49 2.64
C ASP A 91 2.56 2.96 2.26
N ALA A 92 2.10 3.85 3.15
CA ALA A 92 2.06 5.28 2.89
C ALA A 92 3.29 5.99 3.45
N LYS A 93 3.79 6.96 2.68
CA LYS A 93 4.89 7.83 3.11
C LYS A 93 4.56 8.63 4.36
N LYS A 94 3.31 9.09 4.43
CA LYS A 94 2.72 9.80 5.55
C LYS A 94 1.20 9.76 5.41
N ILE A 95 0.51 9.83 6.53
CA ILE A 95 -0.94 9.99 6.56
C ILE A 95 -1.27 11.41 6.99
N ASP A 96 -2.02 12.11 6.16
CA ASP A 96 -2.53 13.43 6.52
C ASP A 96 -3.79 13.33 7.40
N THR A 97 -4.15 14.46 7.99
CA THR A 97 -5.32 14.55 8.87
C THR A 97 -6.63 14.28 8.14
N GLU A 98 -6.74 14.58 6.84
CA GLU A 98 -8.00 14.38 6.10
C GLU A 98 -8.24 12.89 5.83
N LEU A 99 -7.22 12.14 5.42
CA LEU A 99 -7.32 10.68 5.26
C LEU A 99 -7.58 10.01 6.61
N MET A 100 -6.95 10.49 7.68
CA MET A 100 -7.21 9.97 9.03
C MET A 100 -8.67 10.16 9.45
N LYS A 101 -9.31 11.27 9.07
CA LYS A 101 -10.75 11.48 9.32
C LYS A 101 -11.63 10.47 8.59
N VAL A 102 -11.22 10.00 7.40
CA VAL A 102 -11.91 8.91 6.70
C VAL A 102 -11.84 7.62 7.52
N PHE A 103 -10.65 7.30 8.01
CA PHE A 103 -10.33 6.06 8.74
C PHE A 103 -10.87 6.02 10.17
N ALA A 104 -11.07 7.17 10.82
CA ALA A 104 -11.51 7.26 12.22
C ALA A 104 -12.90 6.65 12.49
N LYS A 105 -13.74 6.52 11.46
CA LYS A 105 -15.12 6.01 11.59
C LYS A 105 -15.19 4.55 11.12
N ARG A 106 -15.48 3.65 12.06
CA ARG A 106 -15.56 2.18 11.83
C ARG A 106 -16.44 1.76 10.64
N GLN A 107 -17.52 2.50 10.36
CA GLN A 107 -18.48 2.15 9.30
C GLN A 107 -18.35 3.04 8.06
N THR A 108 -17.31 3.86 7.96
CA THR A 108 -17.10 4.66 6.76
C THR A 108 -16.78 3.76 5.58
N ARG A 109 -17.52 3.98 4.50
CA ARG A 109 -17.22 3.45 3.17
C ARG A 109 -16.75 4.59 2.28
N PHE A 110 -15.77 4.32 1.43
CA PHE A 110 -15.23 5.31 0.51
C PHE A 110 -14.84 4.66 -0.82
N ASP A 111 -14.84 5.47 -1.86
CA ASP A 111 -14.38 5.07 -3.18
C ASP A 111 -13.04 5.74 -3.46
N GLY A 112 -12.28 5.18 -4.39
CA GLY A 112 -11.00 5.75 -4.71
C GLY A 112 -10.28 5.06 -5.85
N SER A 113 -9.06 5.52 -6.07
CA SER A 113 -8.17 4.98 -7.08
C SER A 113 -6.73 5.03 -6.61
N ILE A 114 -5.91 4.11 -7.09
CA ILE A 114 -4.45 4.16 -6.98
C ILE A 114 -3.89 4.28 -8.39
N THR A 115 -3.03 5.28 -8.60
CA THR A 115 -2.33 5.49 -9.87
C THR A 115 -0.86 5.20 -9.68
N ILE A 116 -0.32 4.33 -10.54
CA ILE A 116 1.10 3.99 -10.62
C ILE A 116 1.61 4.62 -11.92
N THR A 117 2.60 5.49 -11.81
CA THR A 117 3.21 6.20 -12.94
C THR A 117 4.71 5.94 -12.97
N ASP A 118 5.21 5.45 -14.10
CA ASP A 118 6.64 5.39 -14.36
C ASP A 118 7.14 6.82 -14.60
N THR A 119 8.05 7.29 -13.73
CA THR A 119 8.57 8.65 -13.77
C THR A 119 9.31 8.95 -15.08
N TYR A 120 9.79 7.92 -15.78
CA TYR A 120 10.47 8.03 -17.07
C TYR A 120 9.55 7.83 -18.28
N GLY A 121 8.25 7.58 -18.05
CA GLY A 121 7.27 7.41 -19.12
C GLY A 121 7.47 6.18 -20.01
N LYS A 122 8.33 5.23 -19.61
CA LYS A 122 8.60 4.01 -20.39
C LYS A 122 7.42 3.05 -20.38
N ASN A 123 6.64 3.05 -19.31
CA ASN A 123 5.45 2.23 -19.14
C ASN A 123 4.20 3.11 -19.02
N PRO A 124 3.05 2.67 -19.59
CA PRO A 124 1.79 3.38 -19.41
C PRO A 124 1.37 3.37 -17.93
N PRO A 125 0.67 4.41 -17.44
CA PRO A 125 0.17 4.42 -16.08
C PRO A 125 -0.79 3.26 -15.83
N THR A 126 -0.66 2.62 -14.67
CA THR A 126 -1.64 1.64 -14.18
C THR A 126 -2.59 2.32 -13.21
N VAL A 127 -3.90 2.12 -13.39
CA VAL A 127 -4.94 2.69 -12.54
C VAL A 127 -5.76 1.58 -11.91
N ILE A 128 -5.76 1.52 -10.59
CA ILE A 128 -6.56 0.58 -9.81
C ILE A 128 -7.71 1.37 -9.20
N LYS A 129 -8.95 1.11 -9.60
CA LYS A 129 -10.16 1.74 -9.04
C LYS A 129 -10.81 0.78 -8.06
N PHE A 130 -11.26 1.29 -6.92
CA PHE A 130 -11.97 0.49 -5.93
C PHE A 130 -13.23 1.22 -5.44
N LYS A 131 -14.26 0.45 -5.08
CA LYS A 131 -15.49 1.01 -4.51
C LYS A 131 -15.94 0.32 -3.23
N GLN A 132 -16.67 1.08 -2.42
CA GLN A 132 -17.15 0.66 -1.10
C GLN A 132 -16.03 0.15 -0.19
N ALA A 133 -14.86 0.76 -0.28
CA ALA A 133 -13.72 0.40 0.53
C ALA A 133 -13.96 0.75 2.00
N ALA A 134 -13.44 -0.05 2.91
CA ALA A 134 -13.36 0.26 4.33
C ALA A 134 -11.97 -0.07 4.86
N LEU A 135 -11.55 0.68 5.87
CA LEU A 135 -10.34 0.37 6.62
C LEU A 135 -10.50 -0.98 7.30
N TYR A 136 -9.55 -1.88 7.04
CA TYR A 136 -9.44 -3.18 7.70
C TYR A 136 -8.44 -3.11 8.86
N SER A 137 -7.26 -2.53 8.61
CA SER A 137 -6.24 -2.29 9.63
C SER A 137 -5.41 -1.05 9.30
N TYR A 138 -4.86 -0.45 10.35
CA TYR A 138 -3.91 0.66 10.28
C TYR A 138 -2.85 0.47 11.35
N SER A 139 -1.60 0.61 10.97
CA SER A 139 -0.44 0.58 11.85
C SER A 139 0.54 1.64 11.41
N ASP A 140 1.03 2.44 12.36
CA ASP A 140 1.99 3.51 12.10
C ASP A 140 3.18 3.34 13.04
N THR A 141 4.38 3.54 12.51
CA THR A 141 5.62 3.41 13.27
C THR A 141 6.43 4.69 13.14
N PHE A 142 6.68 5.33 14.28
CA PHE A 142 7.50 6.54 14.38
C PHE A 142 8.84 6.19 15.02
N SER A 143 9.94 6.67 14.43
CA SER A 143 11.29 6.47 14.97
C SER A 143 11.98 7.82 15.15
N ALA A 144 12.62 7.99 16.31
CA ALA A 144 13.48 9.15 16.57
C ALA A 144 14.76 9.12 15.69
N ALA A 145 15.16 7.94 15.23
CA ALA A 145 16.21 7.75 14.25
C ALA A 145 15.56 7.43 12.90
N SER A 146 15.41 8.44 12.04
CA SER A 146 14.96 8.20 10.66
C SER A 146 16.16 8.07 9.74
N TYR A 147 16.23 6.94 9.04
CA TYR A 147 17.17 6.72 7.94
C TYR A 147 16.58 7.18 6.58
N GLY A 148 15.40 7.82 6.57
CA GLY A 148 14.72 8.32 5.38
C GLY A 148 14.13 9.73 5.54
N GLU A 149 13.42 10.22 4.53
CA GLU A 149 12.88 11.61 4.50
C GLU A 149 11.61 11.82 5.35
N ALA A 150 11.08 10.79 6.01
CA ALA A 150 9.85 10.86 6.80
C ALA A 150 10.06 10.39 8.26
N TYR A 151 9.22 10.88 9.17
CA TYR A 151 9.23 10.53 10.60
C TYR A 151 8.79 9.08 10.89
N GLY A 152 8.21 8.41 9.89
CA GLY A 152 7.62 7.08 10.02
C GLY A 152 7.05 6.57 8.70
N ASN A 153 6.47 5.37 8.74
CA ASN A 153 5.74 4.76 7.63
C ASN A 153 4.43 4.16 8.16
N ALA A 154 3.38 4.24 7.34
CA ALA A 154 2.05 3.79 7.73
C ALA A 154 1.61 2.61 6.86
N ALA A 155 1.45 1.45 7.50
CA ALA A 155 0.87 0.26 6.91
C ALA A 155 -0.66 0.31 7.04
N ILE A 156 -1.35 0.26 5.91
CA ILE A 156 -2.81 0.30 5.83
C ILE A 156 -3.28 -0.94 5.08
N SER A 157 -4.32 -1.59 5.58
CA SER A 157 -5.09 -2.54 4.76
C SER A 157 -6.51 -2.04 4.61
N ILE A 158 -7.00 -2.03 3.38
CA ILE A 158 -8.41 -1.75 3.07
C ILE A 158 -9.04 -2.97 2.42
N THR A 159 -10.33 -3.13 2.68
CA THR A 159 -11.18 -4.12 1.99
C THR A 159 -12.13 -3.39 1.07
N CYS A 160 -12.37 -3.89 -0.14
CA CYS A 160 -13.36 -3.30 -1.07
C CYS A 160 -14.26 -4.36 -1.71
N LYS A 161 -15.42 -3.91 -2.21
CA LYS A 161 -16.40 -4.79 -2.87
C LYS A 161 -16.20 -4.86 -4.38
N GLU A 162 -15.76 -3.76 -4.98
CA GLU A 162 -15.44 -3.71 -6.39
C GLU A 162 -13.98 -3.30 -6.54
N LEU A 163 -13.30 -3.93 -7.48
CA LEU A 163 -11.93 -3.62 -7.88
C LEU A 163 -11.85 -3.67 -9.40
N ALA A 164 -11.27 -2.65 -10.02
CA ALA A 164 -10.96 -2.64 -11.44
C ALA A 164 -9.50 -2.22 -11.66
N ILE A 165 -8.80 -2.87 -12.57
CA ILE A 165 -7.41 -2.56 -12.93
C ILE A 165 -7.39 -2.18 -14.40
N ASN A 166 -6.95 -0.97 -14.72
CA ASN A 166 -6.98 -0.42 -16.09
C ASN A 166 -8.36 -0.56 -16.74
N ASP A 167 -9.41 -0.21 -15.99
CA ASP A 167 -10.82 -0.31 -16.37
C ASP A 167 -11.37 -1.74 -16.60
N ILE A 168 -10.56 -2.78 -16.31
CA ILE A 168 -11.02 -4.17 -16.30
C ILE A 168 -11.57 -4.48 -14.91
N LEU A 169 -12.89 -4.68 -14.82
CA LEU A 169 -13.55 -5.09 -13.58
C LEU A 169 -13.15 -6.51 -13.20
N ILE A 170 -12.75 -6.68 -11.93
CA ILE A 170 -12.40 -7.98 -11.38
C ILE A 170 -13.66 -8.60 -10.78
N GLU A 171 -14.11 -9.70 -11.37
CA GLU A 171 -15.26 -10.45 -10.88
C GLU A 171 -14.93 -11.25 -9.61
N GLN A 172 -15.95 -11.36 -8.77
CA GLN A 172 -15.95 -12.00 -7.44
C GLN A 172 -16.48 -13.41 -7.47
#